data_AF-A0A2I3H9H0-F1
#
_entry.id   AF-A0A2I3H9H0-F1
#
_cell.length_a   1.000
_cell.length_b   1.000
_cell.length_c   1.000
_cell.angle_alpha   90.00
_cell.angle_beta   90.00
_cell.angle_gamma   90.00
#
_symmetry.space_group_name_H-M   'P 1'
#
loop_
_entity.id
_entity.type
_entity.pdbx_description
1 polymer ?
#
loop_
_entity_poly.entity_id
_entity_poly.type
_entity_poly.pdbx_seq_one_letter_code
_entity_poly.pdbx_strand_id
1 'polypeptide(L)'
;QPFRGPYHFRAPSRIFWRTTKRGQAALDRLKVFDSIPQPYDKKKRMVVPAALKVVRLKPTRKFAYLGRLAHEVGEEERESQDLLPEEETAHEATETGREKRGEEN
;
A
#
# COMPACT_ATOMS: atom_id res chain seq x y z
N GLN A 1 -2.13 -4.59 -26.48
CA GLN A 1 -1.26 -3.40 -26.26
C GLN A 1 -0.14 -3.45 -27.31
N PRO A 2 0.24 -2.34 -27.98
CA PRO A 2 1.35 -2.35 -28.93
C PRO A 2 2.67 -2.72 -28.23
N PHE A 3 3.52 -3.52 -28.88
CA PHE A 3 4.78 -4.02 -28.29
C PHE A 3 5.83 -2.94 -28.05
N ARG A 4 5.75 -1.82 -28.78
CA ARG A 4 6.62 -0.65 -28.62
C ARG A 4 5.73 0.57 -28.46
N GLY A 5 5.76 1.16 -27.27
CA GLY A 5 4.91 2.29 -26.87
C GLY A 5 4.87 2.45 -25.34
N PRO A 6 4.19 3.49 -24.83
CA PRO A 6 4.04 3.68 -23.39
C PRO A 6 3.41 2.45 -22.71
N TYR A 7 4.05 1.97 -21.64
CA TYR A 7 3.51 0.86 -20.86
C TYR A 7 2.57 1.37 -19.77
N HIS A 8 1.29 0.98 -19.86
CA HIS A 8 0.25 1.35 -18.93
C HIS A 8 0.10 0.28 -17.84
N PHE A 9 0.90 0.38 -16.79
CA PHE A 9 0.71 -0.45 -15.60
C PHE A 9 -0.65 -0.18 -14.96
N ARG A 10 -1.33 -1.24 -14.53
CA ARG A 10 -2.65 -1.19 -13.89
C ARG A 10 -2.58 -1.33 -12.37
N ALA A 11 -1.62 -2.11 -11.87
CA ALA A 11 -1.41 -2.29 -10.43
C ALA A 11 -1.06 -1.00 -9.66
N PRO A 12 -1.68 -0.71 -8.50
CA PRO A 12 -1.43 0.45 -7.66
C PRO A 12 0.06 0.62 -7.35
N SER A 13 0.75 -0.46 -7.02
CA SER A 13 2.17 -0.51 -6.70
C SER A 13 3.03 -0.02 -7.88
N ARG A 14 2.67 -0.44 -9.10
CA ARG A 14 3.36 -0.05 -10.33
C ARG A 14 2.98 1.35 -10.80
N ILE A 15 1.75 1.78 -10.56
CA ILE A 15 1.33 3.17 -10.77
C ILE A 15 2.15 4.09 -9.85
N PHE A 16 2.25 3.76 -8.56
CA PHE A 16 3.04 4.51 -7.59
C PHE A 16 4.54 4.52 -7.95
N TRP A 17 5.11 3.38 -8.32
CA TRP A 17 6.50 3.28 -8.76
C TRP A 17 6.78 4.21 -9.95
N ARG A 18 5.88 4.24 -10.95
CA ARG A 18 6.00 5.07 -12.16
C ARG A 18 5.92 6.57 -11.89
N THR A 19 5.16 7.03 -10.90
CA THR A 19 4.99 8.47 -10.64
C THR A 19 6.20 9.09 -9.93
N THR A 20 7.10 8.28 -9.37
CA THR A 20 8.32 8.80 -8.75
C THR A 20 9.35 9.21 -9.82
N LYS A 21 9.72 10.49 -9.87
CA LYS A 21 10.82 10.99 -10.72
C LYS A 21 12.14 10.73 -10.04
N ARG A 22 12.81 9.62 -10.37
CA ARG A 22 14.07 9.19 -9.74
C ARG A 22 15.04 8.64 -10.80
N GLY A 23 16.34 8.74 -10.52
CA GLY A 23 17.37 8.07 -11.33
C GLY A 23 17.34 6.55 -11.13
N GLN A 24 17.95 5.79 -12.04
CA GLN A 24 17.93 4.33 -12.04
C GLN A 24 18.34 3.72 -10.69
N ALA A 25 19.49 4.14 -10.14
CA ALA A 25 19.98 3.65 -8.85
C ALA A 25 19.03 3.93 -7.66
N ALA A 26 18.21 4.98 -7.75
CA ALA A 26 17.22 5.30 -6.73
C ALA A 26 15.92 4.50 -6.90
N LEU A 27 15.59 4.08 -8.12
CA LEU A 27 14.50 3.14 -8.39
C LEU A 27 14.86 1.72 -7.97
N ASP A 28 16.11 1.31 -8.14
CA ASP A 28 16.57 -0.04 -7.72
C ASP A 28 16.48 -0.24 -6.19
N ARG A 29 16.56 0.84 -5.42
CA ARG A 29 16.39 0.84 -3.95
C ARG A 29 14.91 0.86 -3.52
N LEU A 30 14.00 1.28 -4.39
CA LEU A 30 12.58 1.41 -4.08
C LEU A 30 11.85 0.08 -4.33
N LYS A 31 11.25 -0.47 -3.29
CA LYS A 31 10.34 -1.63 -3.38
C LYS A 31 8.92 -1.19 -3.03
N VAL A 32 7.94 -1.61 -3.82
CA VAL A 32 6.53 -1.24 -3.68
C VAL A 32 5.68 -2.49 -3.86
N PHE A 33 4.67 -2.67 -3.02
CA PHE A 33 3.79 -3.83 -2.99
C PHE A 33 2.33 -3.37 -2.88
N ASP A 34 1.39 -4.16 -3.40
CA ASP A 34 -0.05 -3.89 -3.31
C ASP A 34 -0.66 -4.37 -1.98
N SER A 35 -0.05 -5.42 -1.40
CA SER A 35 -0.34 -5.93 -0.05
C SER A 35 0.91 -5.82 0.84
N ILE A 36 0.84 -6.38 2.05
CA ILE A 36 1.95 -6.41 3.01
C ILE A 36 2.55 -7.83 3.01
N PRO A 37 3.48 -8.14 2.10
CA PRO A 37 4.05 -9.48 2.06
C PRO A 37 4.94 -9.73 3.29
N GLN A 38 4.99 -11.00 3.72
CA GLN A 38 6.07 -11.50 4.58
C GLN A 38 7.41 -11.16 3.91
N PRO A 39 8.42 -10.55 4.56
CA PRO A 39 8.65 -10.37 6.00
C PRO A 39 8.37 -8.94 6.52
N TYR A 40 7.51 -8.16 5.86
CA TYR A 40 7.19 -6.78 6.24
C TYR A 40 5.93 -6.65 7.09
N ASP A 41 5.10 -7.70 7.12
CA ASP A 41 3.92 -7.90 7.96
C ASP A 41 4.23 -7.66 9.45
N LYS A 42 5.29 -8.27 9.97
CA LYS A 42 5.66 -8.22 11.39
C LYS A 42 6.52 -7.01 11.76
N LYS A 43 6.82 -6.13 10.81
CA LYS A 43 7.67 -4.96 11.05
C LYS A 43 6.81 -3.74 11.32
N LYS A 44 7.22 -2.92 12.29
CA LYS A 44 6.56 -1.65 12.57
C LYS A 44 6.55 -0.78 11.31
N ARG A 45 5.35 -0.50 10.81
CA ARG A 45 5.13 0.34 9.63
C ARG A 45 5.23 1.81 10.02
N MET A 46 5.98 2.57 9.21
CA MET A 46 6.14 4.01 9.40
C MET A 46 5.19 4.78 8.49
N VAL A 47 4.75 5.95 8.95
CA VAL A 47 3.87 6.85 8.22
C VAL A 47 4.61 8.17 7.95
N VAL A 48 4.36 8.79 6.80
CA VAL A 48 4.96 10.09 6.43
C VAL A 48 3.94 11.22 6.63
N PRO A 49 4.02 12.02 7.71
CA PRO A 49 2.98 13.01 8.03
C PRO A 49 2.81 14.09 6.95
N ALA A 50 3.90 14.48 6.30
CA ALA A 50 3.88 15.49 5.23
C ALA A 50 3.10 15.05 3.98
N ALA A 51 2.79 13.75 3.83
CA ALA A 51 2.04 13.19 2.72
C ALA A 51 0.66 12.63 3.14
N LEU A 52 0.31 12.71 4.43
CA LEU A 52 -0.96 12.17 4.93
C LEU A 52 -2.17 12.98 4.45
N LYS A 53 -3.18 12.29 3.90
CA LYS A 53 -4.45 12.91 3.47
C LYS A 53 -5.09 13.78 4.55
N VAL A 54 -5.23 13.25 5.77
CA VAL A 54 -5.90 13.95 6.89
C VAL A 54 -5.17 15.23 7.31
N VAL A 55 -3.86 15.28 7.11
CA VAL A 55 -3.03 16.45 7.41
C VAL A 55 -3.03 17.45 6.24
N ARG A 56 -2.97 16.95 5.00
CA ARG A 56 -2.71 17.77 3.80
C ARG A 56 -3.96 18.23 3.06
N LEU A 57 -5.10 17.54 3.22
CA LEU A 57 -6.32 17.82 2.49
C LEU A 57 -7.41 18.37 3.43
N LYS A 58 -8.14 19.40 2.99
CA LYS A 58 -9.31 19.91 3.74
C LYS A 58 -10.40 18.82 3.81
N PRO A 59 -11.11 18.66 4.94
CA PRO A 59 -12.12 17.60 5.11
C PRO A 59 -13.23 17.59 4.05
N THR A 60 -13.58 18.74 3.49
CA THR A 60 -14.66 18.89 2.50
C THR A 60 -14.25 18.58 1.06
N ARG A 61 -12.96 18.28 0.80
CA ARG A 61 -12.47 18.01 -0.55
C ARG A 61 -12.59 16.54 -0.89
N LYS A 62 -13.16 16.26 -2.06
CA LYS A 62 -13.24 14.89 -2.62
C LYS A 62 -11.84 14.35 -2.91
N PHE A 63 -11.66 13.06 -2.70
CA PHE A 63 -10.45 12.31 -3.03
C PHE A 63 -10.85 10.97 -3.66
N ALA A 64 -9.87 10.28 -4.25
CA ALA A 64 -10.07 8.98 -4.86
C ALA A 64 -9.17 7.93 -4.20
N TYR A 65 -9.63 6.68 -4.19
CA TYR A 65 -8.85 5.53 -3.76
C TYR A 65 -8.11 4.94 -4.95
N LEU A 66 -6.79 4.77 -4.82
CA LEU A 66 -5.97 4.26 -5.92
C LEU A 66 -6.34 2.83 -6.30
N GLY A 67 -6.63 1.96 -5.31
CA GLY A 67 -7.06 0.58 -5.57
C GLY A 67 -8.37 0.52 -6.39
N ARG A 68 -9.37 1.32 -6.01
CA ARG A 68 -10.62 1.42 -6.78
C ARG A 68 -10.39 1.90 -8.22
N LEU A 69 -9.54 2.91 -8.40
CA LEU A 69 -9.19 3.42 -9.74
C LEU A 69 -8.46 2.36 -10.58
N ALA A 70 -7.57 1.59 -9.96
CA ALA A 70 -6.83 0.52 -10.65
C ALA A 70 -7.79 -0.58 -11.14
N HIS A 71 -8.72 -1.00 -10.29
CA HIS A 71 -9.77 -1.97 -10.63
C HIS A 71 -10.65 -1.47 -11.79
N GLU A 72 -11.17 -0.23 -11.72
CA GLU A 72 -11.98 0.36 -12.79
C GLU A 72 -11.24 0.46 -14.14
N VAL A 73 -9.92 0.50 -14.10
CA VAL A 73 -9.04 0.65 -15.27
C VAL A 73 -8.49 -0.70 -15.77
N GLY A 74 -8.96 -1.82 -15.18
CA GLY A 74 -8.73 -3.18 -15.66
C GLY A 74 -7.56 -3.88 -15.00
N GLU A 75 -7.22 -3.56 -13.76
CA GLU A 75 -6.49 -4.51 -12.93
C GLU A 75 -7.42 -5.66 -12.52
N GLU A 76 -7.00 -6.89 -12.78
CA GLU A 76 -7.72 -8.09 -12.38
C GLU A 76 -7.62 -8.29 -10.87
N GLU A 77 -8.78 -8.55 -10.24
CA GLU A 77 -8.92 -8.78 -8.81
C GLU A 77 -8.16 -10.04 -8.41
N ARG A 78 -7.04 -9.88 -7.70
CA ARG A 78 -6.48 -11.01 -6.96
C ARG A 78 -7.28 -11.12 -5.68
N GLU A 79 -8.28 -12.01 -5.69
CA GLU A 79 -9.09 -12.43 -4.53
C GLU A 79 -8.23 -12.73 -3.27
N SER A 80 -6.96 -13.07 -3.47
CA SER A 80 -5.95 -13.28 -2.45
C SER A 80 -5.51 -12.02 -1.67
N GLN A 81 -5.81 -10.81 -2.13
CA GLN A 81 -5.30 -9.56 -1.52
C GLN A 81 -6.27 -8.93 -0.52
N ASP A 82 -7.57 -9.21 -0.62
CA ASP A 82 -8.61 -8.64 0.26
C ASP A 82 -8.94 -9.54 1.47
N LEU A 83 -8.55 -10.82 1.43
CA LEU A 83 -8.70 -11.76 2.55
C LEU A 83 -7.55 -11.67 3.57
N LEU A 84 -6.35 -11.27 3.12
CA LEU A 84 -5.18 -11.12 3.98
C LEU A 84 -5.24 -9.92 4.96
N PRO A 85 -5.84 -8.76 4.65
CA PRO A 85 -5.99 -7.64 5.57
C PRO A 85 -6.78 -8.01 6.82
N GLU A 86 -7.84 -8.81 6.69
CA GLU A 86 -8.67 -9.24 7.83
C GLU A 86 -7.88 -10.18 8.76
N GLU A 87 -7.17 -11.17 8.19
CA GLU A 87 -6.33 -12.10 8.95
C GLU A 87 -5.09 -11.39 9.57
N GLU A 88 -4.45 -10.46 8.84
CA GLU A 88 -3.30 -9.68 9.34
C GLU A 88 -3.71 -8.67 10.42
N THR A 89 -4.84 -7.98 10.25
CA THR A 89 -5.36 -7.05 11.27
C THR A 89 -5.86 -7.79 12.51
N ALA A 90 -6.44 -8.99 12.35
CA ALA A 90 -6.81 -9.86 13.46
C ALA A 90 -5.57 -10.37 14.21
N HIS A 91 -4.50 -10.75 13.49
CA HIS A 91 -3.23 -11.15 14.11
C HIS A 91 -2.53 -9.98 14.82
N GLU A 92 -2.49 -8.79 14.21
CA GLU A 92 -1.91 -7.58 14.81
C GLU A 92 -2.69 -7.13 16.04
N ALA A 93 -4.04 -7.20 16.03
CA ALA A 93 -4.88 -6.89 17.18
C ALA A 93 -4.69 -7.87 18.34
N THR A 94 -4.51 -9.16 18.04
CA THR A 94 -4.26 -10.20 19.07
C THR A 94 -2.85 -10.11 19.65
N GLU A 95 -1.82 -9.82 18.85
CA GLU A 95 -0.45 -9.57 19.33
C GLU A 95 -0.37 -8.31 20.18
N THR A 96 -0.91 -7.17 19.70
CA THR A 96 -0.93 -5.91 20.43
C THR A 96 -1.68 -6.04 21.77
N GLY A 97 -2.76 -6.82 21.79
CA GLY A 97 -3.52 -7.11 23.01
C GLY A 97 -2.81 -8.07 23.98
N ARG A 98 -1.82 -8.84 23.52
CA ARG A 98 -0.98 -9.71 24.38
C ARG A 98 0.19 -8.93 24.98
N GLU A 99 0.83 -8.07 24.20
CA GLU A 99 1.92 -7.20 24.66
C GLU A 99 1.45 -6.24 25.76
N LYS A 100 0.32 -5.56 25.55
CA LYS A 100 -0.27 -4.65 26.56
C LYS A 100 -0.64 -5.32 27.89
N ARG A 101 -1.00 -6.62 27.86
CA ARG A 101 -1.29 -7.41 29.08
C ARG A 101 -0.02 -7.89 29.79
N GLY A 102 1.11 -7.93 29.10
CA GLY A 102 2.41 -8.28 29.68
C GLY A 102 3.11 -7.10 30.35
N GLU A 103 2.82 -5.87 29.92
CA GLU A 103 3.38 -4.63 30.50
C GLU A 103 2.65 -4.16 31.78
N GLU A 104 1.51 -4.77 32.10
CA GLU A 104 0.66 -4.40 33.26
C GLU A 104 0.94 -5.24 34.52
N ASN A 105 1.98 -6.09 34.52
CA ASN A 105 2.42 -6.91 35.67
C ASN A 105 3.85 -6.61 36.10
#